data_AF-A0AAD2JGY2-F1
#
_entry.id   AF-A0AAD2JGY2-F1
#
_cell.length_a   1.000
_cell.length_b   1.000
_cell.length_c   1.000
_cell.angle_alpha   90.00
_cell.angle_beta   90.00
_cell.angle_gamma   90.00
#
_symmetry.space_group_name_H-M   'P 1'
#
loop_
_entity.id
_entity.type
_entity.pdbx_description
1 polymer ?
#
loop_
_entity_poly.entity_id
_entity_poly.type
_entity_poly.pdbx_seq_one_letter_code
_entity_poly.pdbx_strand_id
1 'polypeptide(L)'
;MATELYSSNHNYSDVFVCSSGFGYFASNSVQAYRHLGSTTYNSAGVIAEPSVVAWYASGGLEDGWYAMKHGMGDIPASIDGKDLLSHCASVDKNLILVTDEDRDDAYSNVDAASIANLIDTNGYILNVIANYGINGTTSDFGMKIGGVTSFGGTHPHYTELIVDKPGAAWNINSLRAGGLLAQIFADIFVDIKVKEISNGSGGPSGGGGTVRVGGPEAGGDPHITTWNNKEHYEYHGQCDLVMVKDPSFADGLGLYLHIRTKIVRYWSYIQSVAIRIGDGVLEIEGSADAKDAQAHYWKNFKYQADLDTFAGFPVTQKLPSVYKRSYTIDLSSKFPGQDITIQLYKEFVRIKINGKEQVFGNSVGLLRDYKTGKTLARDGVTVLDDFTDLGDEWQVLPSEPRPFHEIAHPQFPELCLKPEDPRGERKRRLEESSISVEDAEKACVSLKDPLSIKDCVYDVLATQDVDMVGAF
;
A
#
# COMPACT_ATOMS: atom_id res chain seq x y z
N MET A 1 -15.29 -11.48 0.69
CA MET A 1 -14.77 -11.98 -0.60
C MET A 1 -15.89 -12.45 -1.53
N ALA A 2 -16.58 -13.57 -1.25
CA ALA A 2 -17.60 -14.13 -2.15
C ALA A 2 -18.69 -13.11 -2.54
N THR A 3 -19.25 -12.37 -1.58
CA THR A 3 -20.24 -11.31 -1.83
C THR A 3 -19.77 -10.29 -2.88
N GLU A 4 -18.48 -9.92 -2.88
CA GLU A 4 -17.93 -8.95 -3.82
C GLU A 4 -17.68 -9.58 -5.19
N LEU A 5 -17.19 -10.82 -5.26
CA LEU A 5 -17.02 -11.56 -6.52
C LEU A 5 -18.37 -11.74 -7.26
N TYR A 6 -19.45 -11.97 -6.51
CA TYR A 6 -20.81 -12.04 -7.03
C TYR A 6 -21.41 -10.68 -7.44
N SER A 7 -20.78 -9.58 -7.08
CA SER A 7 -21.32 -8.24 -7.37
C SER A 7 -21.35 -7.98 -8.88
N SER A 8 -22.12 -6.97 -9.29
CA SER A 8 -22.17 -6.52 -10.68
C SER A 8 -20.83 -6.01 -11.23
N ASN A 9 -19.88 -5.70 -10.34
CA ASN A 9 -18.54 -5.24 -10.73
C ASN A 9 -17.67 -6.38 -11.27
N HIS A 10 -17.90 -7.61 -10.78
CA HIS A 10 -17.03 -8.77 -11.04
C HIS A 10 -17.77 -9.94 -11.72
N ASN A 11 -19.09 -10.06 -11.54
CA ASN A 11 -19.99 -10.97 -12.27
C ASN A 11 -19.60 -12.46 -12.24
N TYR A 12 -18.99 -12.94 -11.14
CA TYR A 12 -18.77 -14.38 -10.99
C TYR A 12 -20.10 -15.12 -10.83
N SER A 13 -20.28 -16.22 -11.57
CA SER A 13 -21.45 -17.09 -11.43
C SER A 13 -21.35 -18.01 -10.21
N ASP A 14 -20.12 -18.34 -9.80
CA ASP A 14 -19.81 -19.34 -8.80
C ASP A 14 -18.54 -18.96 -8.04
N VAL A 15 -18.57 -19.14 -6.71
CA VAL A 15 -17.40 -19.01 -5.85
C VAL A 15 -17.23 -20.29 -5.06
N PHE A 16 -16.06 -20.91 -5.19
CA PHE A 16 -15.72 -22.17 -4.54
C PHE A 16 -14.66 -21.93 -3.47
N VAL A 17 -14.66 -22.75 -2.43
CA VAL A 17 -13.60 -22.82 -1.42
C VAL A 17 -13.21 -24.26 -1.18
N CYS A 18 -11.91 -24.52 -1.23
CA CYS A 18 -11.32 -25.80 -0.90
C CYS A 18 -10.31 -25.55 0.22
N SER A 19 -10.38 -26.36 1.27
CA SER A 19 -9.54 -26.17 2.45
C SER A 19 -8.75 -27.42 2.76
N SER A 20 -7.51 -27.22 3.18
CA SER A 20 -6.64 -28.29 3.64
C SER A 20 -5.96 -27.87 4.94
N GLY A 21 -5.99 -28.74 5.94
CA GLY A 21 -5.23 -28.60 7.17
C GLY A 21 -3.90 -29.34 7.10
N PHE A 22 -2.94 -28.90 7.89
CA PHE A 22 -1.65 -29.55 8.10
C PHE A 22 -1.30 -29.51 9.59
N GLY A 23 -0.54 -30.50 10.08
CA GLY A 23 -0.16 -30.62 11.48
C GLY A 23 -0.19 -32.07 12.01
N TYR A 24 0.95 -32.59 12.46
CA TYR A 24 1.09 -33.98 12.95
C TYR A 24 1.11 -34.10 14.48
N PHE A 25 0.50 -35.13 15.07
CA PHE A 25 0.79 -35.59 16.43
C PHE A 25 1.24 -37.06 16.44
N ALA A 26 2.38 -37.31 17.08
CA ALA A 26 3.12 -38.58 17.00
C ALA A 26 2.48 -39.82 17.64
N SER A 27 1.25 -39.74 18.15
CA SER A 27 0.68 -40.82 18.95
C SER A 27 -0.64 -41.36 18.40
N ASN A 28 -0.73 -41.62 17.08
CA ASN A 28 -1.58 -42.63 16.40
C ASN A 28 -2.17 -42.08 15.08
N SER A 29 -1.44 -42.30 13.98
CA SER A 29 -1.95 -42.41 12.59
C SER A 29 -3.03 -41.42 12.15
N VAL A 30 -2.76 -40.11 12.17
CA VAL A 30 -3.47 -39.14 11.33
C VAL A 30 -2.44 -38.45 10.44
N GLN A 31 -2.73 -38.41 9.14
CA GLN A 31 -1.83 -37.95 8.08
C GLN A 31 -1.35 -36.51 8.33
N ALA A 32 -0.10 -36.20 7.97
CA ALA A 32 0.50 -34.86 8.07
C ALA A 32 -0.25 -33.76 7.27
N TYR A 33 -1.22 -34.18 6.47
CA TYR A 33 -2.09 -33.38 5.64
C TYR A 33 -3.52 -33.90 5.78
N ARG A 34 -4.50 -33.00 5.81
CA ARG A 34 -5.93 -33.34 5.84
C ARG A 34 -6.69 -32.42 4.89
N HIS A 35 -7.16 -32.98 3.77
CA HIS A 35 -8.19 -32.32 2.96
C HIS A 35 -9.47 -32.19 3.80
N LEU A 36 -9.93 -30.95 4.03
CA LEU A 36 -11.14 -30.67 4.81
C LEU A 36 -12.39 -30.65 3.93
N GLY A 37 -12.22 -30.58 2.61
CA GLY A 37 -13.28 -30.62 1.62
C GLY A 37 -13.26 -29.42 0.71
N SER A 38 -14.26 -29.39 -0.17
CA SER A 38 -14.54 -28.33 -1.11
C SER A 38 -16.04 -28.05 -1.12
N THR A 39 -16.42 -26.78 -1.16
CA THR A 39 -17.84 -26.38 -1.18
C THR A 39 -18.00 -25.00 -1.84
N THR A 40 -19.25 -24.55 -2.00
CA THR A 40 -19.62 -23.28 -2.64
C THR A 40 -20.00 -22.21 -1.62
N TYR A 41 -19.79 -20.95 -2.00
CA TYR A 41 -20.44 -19.80 -1.40
C TYR A 41 -21.66 -19.40 -2.23
N ASN A 42 -22.69 -18.86 -1.58
CA ASN A 42 -23.76 -18.15 -2.28
C ASN A 42 -23.44 -16.64 -2.42
N SER A 43 -24.31 -15.90 -3.12
CA SER A 43 -24.16 -14.45 -3.35
C SER A 43 -24.24 -13.60 -2.08
N ALA A 44 -24.76 -14.14 -0.98
CA ALA A 44 -24.73 -13.50 0.34
C ALA A 44 -23.44 -13.81 1.12
N GLY A 45 -22.51 -14.57 0.53
CA GLY A 45 -21.27 -14.99 1.19
C GLY A 45 -21.44 -16.10 2.21
N VAL A 46 -22.56 -16.83 2.18
CA VAL A 46 -22.80 -17.98 3.05
C VAL A 46 -22.23 -19.23 2.40
N ILE A 47 -21.38 -19.94 3.15
CA ILE A 47 -20.80 -21.22 2.74
C ILE A 47 -21.82 -22.34 2.88
N ALA A 48 -21.93 -23.21 1.87
CA ALA A 48 -22.87 -24.33 1.89
C ALA A 48 -22.49 -25.37 2.96
N GLU A 49 -21.20 -25.69 3.09
CA GLU A 49 -20.69 -26.58 4.15
C GLU A 49 -19.65 -25.90 5.06
N PRO A 50 -20.07 -25.28 6.18
CA PRO A 50 -19.17 -24.54 7.08
C PRO A 50 -18.03 -25.37 7.66
N SER A 51 -18.19 -26.70 7.72
CA SER A 51 -17.16 -27.62 8.23
C SER A 51 -15.90 -27.64 7.36
N VAL A 52 -16.00 -27.28 6.07
CA VAL A 52 -14.87 -27.20 5.14
C VAL A 52 -13.88 -26.12 5.56
N VAL A 53 -14.34 -25.00 6.10
CA VAL A 53 -13.48 -23.89 6.56
C VAL A 53 -13.27 -23.90 8.07
N ALA A 54 -13.60 -25.00 8.75
CA ALA A 54 -13.36 -25.11 10.18
C ALA A 54 -11.85 -25.14 10.48
N TRP A 55 -11.43 -24.29 11.42
CA TRP A 55 -10.06 -24.25 11.90
C TRP A 55 -9.75 -25.45 12.80
N TYR A 56 -8.57 -26.05 12.62
CA TYR A 56 -8.05 -27.11 13.47
C TYR A 56 -6.73 -26.67 14.10
N ALA A 57 -6.76 -26.38 15.40
CA ALA A 57 -5.61 -25.86 16.16
C ALA A 57 -4.68 -26.96 16.72
N SER A 58 -4.57 -28.11 16.04
CA SER A 58 -3.89 -29.28 16.57
C SER A 58 -2.94 -29.89 15.54
N GLY A 59 -1.65 -29.90 15.86
CA GLY A 59 -0.56 -30.55 15.13
C GLY A 59 0.79 -30.06 15.65
N GLY A 60 1.88 -30.55 15.07
CA GLY A 60 3.25 -30.10 15.39
C GLY A 60 4.23 -30.38 14.25
N LEU A 61 3.73 -30.42 13.00
CA LEU A 61 4.56 -30.40 11.80
C LEU A 61 3.96 -29.35 10.85
N GLU A 62 4.72 -28.31 10.58
CA GLU A 62 4.36 -27.15 9.77
C GLU A 62 5.19 -27.14 8.49
N ASP A 63 4.67 -27.76 7.42
CA ASP A 63 5.29 -27.72 6.08
C ASP A 63 4.32 -27.11 5.06
N GLY A 64 4.37 -25.78 4.93
CA GLY A 64 3.49 -25.04 4.02
C GLY A 64 3.69 -25.40 2.54
N TRP A 65 4.88 -25.86 2.13
CA TRP A 65 5.10 -26.32 0.76
C TRP A 65 4.32 -27.59 0.46
N TYR A 66 4.36 -28.54 1.39
CA TYR A 66 3.58 -29.76 1.27
C TYR A 66 2.07 -29.47 1.29
N ALA A 67 1.63 -28.55 2.15
CA ALA A 67 0.24 -28.10 2.20
C ALA A 67 -0.23 -27.48 0.87
N MET A 68 0.57 -26.60 0.27
CA MET A 68 0.26 -25.99 -1.03
C MET A 68 0.19 -27.04 -2.16
N LYS A 69 1.15 -27.96 -2.21
CA LYS A 69 1.19 -29.03 -3.22
C LYS A 69 -0.09 -29.87 -3.19
N HIS A 70 -0.51 -30.32 -2.02
CA HIS A 70 -1.72 -31.13 -1.88
C HIS A 70 -2.99 -30.32 -2.04
N GLY A 71 -3.03 -29.09 -1.52
CA GLY A 71 -4.18 -28.20 -1.72
C GLY A 71 -4.48 -27.92 -3.20
N MET A 72 -3.45 -27.85 -4.05
CA MET A 72 -3.62 -27.75 -5.50
C MET A 72 -3.99 -29.09 -6.18
N GLY A 73 -3.54 -30.21 -5.62
CA GLY A 73 -3.73 -31.55 -6.17
C GLY A 73 -5.09 -32.20 -5.83
N ASP A 74 -5.66 -31.86 -4.69
CA ASP A 74 -6.88 -32.47 -4.14
C ASP A 74 -8.15 -31.67 -4.44
N ILE A 75 -8.16 -30.91 -5.54
CA ILE A 75 -9.39 -30.24 -5.98
C ILE A 75 -10.23 -31.24 -6.77
N PRO A 76 -11.46 -31.57 -6.31
CA PRO A 76 -12.31 -32.48 -7.04
C PRO A 76 -12.77 -31.86 -8.35
N ALA A 77 -12.93 -32.69 -9.39
CA ALA A 77 -13.43 -32.25 -10.69
C ALA A 77 -14.83 -31.63 -10.62
N SER A 78 -15.61 -31.96 -9.58
CA SER A 78 -16.90 -31.34 -9.29
C SER A 78 -17.03 -30.98 -7.81
N ILE A 79 -17.59 -29.80 -7.54
CA ILE A 79 -17.88 -29.28 -6.20
C ILE A 79 -19.37 -28.96 -6.12
N ASP A 80 -20.08 -29.50 -5.13
CA ASP A 80 -21.53 -29.30 -4.94
C ASP A 80 -22.37 -29.55 -6.21
N GLY A 81 -21.99 -30.53 -7.01
CA GLY A 81 -22.66 -30.91 -8.26
C GLY A 81 -22.34 -30.02 -9.47
N LYS A 82 -21.40 -29.07 -9.33
CA LYS A 82 -20.89 -28.22 -10.41
C LYS A 82 -19.56 -28.76 -10.88
N ASP A 83 -19.47 -29.22 -12.12
CA ASP A 83 -18.22 -29.69 -12.70
C ASP A 83 -17.35 -28.49 -13.13
N LEU A 84 -16.13 -28.41 -12.63
CA LEU A 84 -15.29 -27.22 -12.80
C LEU A 84 -14.89 -26.96 -14.25
N LEU A 85 -14.86 -27.98 -15.10
CA LEU A 85 -14.46 -27.87 -16.51
C LEU A 85 -15.64 -27.56 -17.44
N SER A 86 -16.83 -28.07 -17.13
CA SER A 86 -18.01 -27.97 -17.99
C SER A 86 -19.08 -27.01 -17.49
N HIS A 87 -19.12 -26.72 -16.19
CA HIS A 87 -20.02 -25.70 -15.62
C HIS A 87 -19.45 -24.29 -15.75
N CYS A 88 -18.16 -24.12 -15.54
CA CYS A 88 -17.50 -22.82 -15.55
C CYS A 88 -16.88 -22.55 -16.93
N ALA A 89 -17.13 -21.37 -17.51
CA ALA A 89 -16.49 -20.97 -18.77
C ALA A 89 -14.98 -20.71 -18.60
N SER A 90 -14.61 -20.16 -17.45
CA SER A 90 -13.23 -20.00 -16.96
C SER A 90 -13.24 -20.12 -15.43
N VAL A 91 -12.08 -20.43 -14.85
CA VAL A 91 -11.90 -20.52 -13.39
C VAL A 91 -10.64 -19.75 -13.01
N ASP A 92 -10.80 -18.65 -12.30
CA ASP A 92 -9.70 -17.92 -11.68
C ASP A 92 -9.34 -18.58 -10.34
N LYS A 93 -8.04 -18.76 -10.09
CA LYS A 93 -7.55 -19.56 -8.98
C LYS A 93 -6.66 -18.73 -8.06
N ASN A 94 -7.00 -18.71 -6.78
CA ASN A 94 -6.19 -18.08 -5.73
C ASN A 94 -5.82 -19.13 -4.69
N LEU A 95 -4.55 -19.18 -4.29
CA LEU A 95 -4.06 -20.05 -3.24
C LEU A 95 -3.67 -19.20 -2.05
N ILE A 96 -4.36 -19.38 -0.92
CA ILE A 96 -4.07 -18.65 0.32
C ILE A 96 -3.44 -19.62 1.32
N LEU A 97 -2.15 -19.45 1.59
CA LEU A 97 -1.46 -20.12 2.68
C LEU A 97 -1.57 -19.24 3.93
N VAL A 98 -2.10 -19.79 5.03
CA VAL A 98 -2.07 -19.15 6.34
C VAL A 98 -1.24 -20.03 7.28
N THR A 99 -0.13 -19.51 7.78
CA THR A 99 0.78 -20.26 8.65
C THR A 99 1.52 -19.32 9.59
N ASP A 100 1.80 -19.72 10.82
CA ASP A 100 2.59 -18.92 11.75
C ASP A 100 4.04 -19.35 11.92
N GLU A 101 4.46 -20.33 11.14
CA GLU A 101 5.70 -21.06 11.31
C GLU A 101 6.49 -21.11 9.99
N ASP A 102 7.77 -21.45 10.07
CA ASP A 102 8.58 -21.72 8.89
C ASP A 102 8.23 -23.08 8.26
N ARG A 103 9.18 -23.73 7.60
CA ARG A 103 8.98 -25.03 6.98
C ARG A 103 9.81 -26.04 7.72
N ASP A 104 9.20 -27.11 8.20
CA ASP A 104 9.87 -28.19 8.95
C ASP A 104 10.66 -29.21 8.11
N ASP A 105 10.75 -29.02 6.79
CA ASP A 105 11.43 -29.87 5.81
C ASP A 105 11.23 -31.39 6.01
N ALA A 106 10.02 -31.80 6.37
CA ALA A 106 9.71 -33.22 6.60
C ALA A 106 9.75 -34.07 5.32
N TYR A 107 9.70 -33.43 4.15
CA TYR A 107 9.62 -34.08 2.85
C TYR A 107 10.67 -33.52 1.88
N SER A 108 11.83 -34.17 1.84
CA SER A 108 12.97 -33.83 0.97
C SER A 108 12.70 -33.87 -0.54
N ASN A 109 11.52 -34.32 -0.97
CA ASN A 109 11.10 -34.39 -2.38
C ASN A 109 10.24 -33.21 -2.83
N VAL A 110 10.17 -32.14 -2.03
CA VAL A 110 9.50 -30.89 -2.36
C VAL A 110 10.46 -29.74 -2.13
N ASP A 111 10.73 -28.98 -3.20
CA ASP A 111 11.57 -27.77 -3.16
C ASP A 111 10.79 -26.54 -3.67
N ALA A 112 11.31 -25.35 -3.38
CA ALA A 112 10.68 -24.08 -3.77
C ALA A 112 10.41 -24.01 -5.28
N ALA A 113 11.36 -24.47 -6.12
CA ALA A 113 11.21 -24.45 -7.57
C ALA A 113 10.06 -25.35 -8.04
N SER A 114 9.88 -26.51 -7.41
CA SER A 114 8.81 -27.46 -7.71
C SER A 114 7.43 -26.89 -7.34
N ILE A 115 7.33 -26.17 -6.22
CA ILE A 115 6.09 -25.49 -5.80
C ILE A 115 5.79 -24.31 -6.71
N ALA A 116 6.79 -23.47 -6.97
CA ALA A 116 6.68 -22.34 -7.89
C ALA A 116 6.19 -22.79 -9.27
N ASN A 117 6.74 -23.89 -9.81
CA ASN A 117 6.31 -24.45 -11.09
C ASN A 117 4.88 -25.01 -11.04
N LEU A 118 4.47 -25.64 -9.93
CA LEU A 118 3.09 -26.11 -9.75
C LEU A 118 2.08 -24.96 -9.71
N ILE A 119 2.41 -23.87 -9.02
CA ILE A 119 1.59 -22.65 -8.97
C ILE A 119 1.38 -22.11 -10.38
N ASP A 120 2.48 -21.93 -11.13
CA ASP A 120 2.44 -21.36 -12.49
C ASP A 120 1.69 -22.28 -13.46
N THR A 121 2.02 -23.57 -13.46
CA THR A 121 1.42 -24.56 -14.37
C THR A 121 -0.08 -24.68 -14.15
N ASN A 122 -0.53 -24.58 -12.90
CA ASN A 122 -1.94 -24.68 -12.57
C ASN A 122 -2.69 -23.34 -12.63
N GLY A 123 -1.96 -22.22 -12.80
CA GLY A 123 -2.51 -20.87 -12.93
C GLY A 123 -3.03 -20.27 -11.62
N TYR A 124 -2.38 -20.55 -10.48
CA TYR A 124 -2.74 -19.95 -9.19
C TYR A 124 -2.04 -18.60 -8.96
N ILE A 125 -2.75 -17.68 -8.32
CA ILE A 125 -2.17 -16.52 -7.65
C ILE A 125 -1.87 -16.90 -6.20
N LEU A 126 -0.60 -16.85 -5.77
CA LEU A 126 -0.21 -17.25 -4.42
C LEU A 126 -0.26 -16.06 -3.45
N ASN A 127 -0.99 -16.23 -2.35
CA ASN A 127 -1.02 -15.31 -1.24
C ASN A 127 -0.59 -16.02 0.03
N VAL A 128 0.45 -15.52 0.68
CA VAL A 128 0.93 -16.11 1.93
C VAL A 128 0.71 -15.14 3.07
N ILE A 129 -0.17 -15.51 3.99
CA ILE A 129 -0.36 -14.85 5.26
C ILE A 129 0.50 -15.61 6.27
N ALA A 130 1.63 -15.03 6.67
CA ALA A 130 2.45 -15.68 7.67
C ALA A 130 3.04 -14.76 8.72
N ASN A 131 3.71 -15.36 9.69
CA ASN A 131 4.40 -14.66 10.76
C ASN A 131 5.68 -13.99 10.25
N TYR A 132 5.48 -12.96 9.44
CA TYR A 132 6.52 -12.07 8.95
C TYR A 132 6.60 -10.83 9.84
N GLY A 133 7.78 -10.22 9.93
CA GLY A 133 7.87 -8.77 9.96
C GLY A 133 7.89 -8.28 8.52
N ILE A 134 7.12 -7.25 8.20
CA ILE A 134 7.24 -6.55 6.92
C ILE A 134 7.93 -5.25 7.27
N ASN A 135 9.08 -4.98 6.66
CA ASN A 135 10.00 -3.92 7.09
C ASN A 135 10.20 -3.93 8.62
N GLY A 136 10.39 -5.11 9.22
CA GLY A 136 10.55 -5.28 10.67
C GLY A 136 9.39 -4.81 11.57
N THR A 137 8.30 -4.27 11.03
CA THR A 137 7.13 -3.89 11.81
C THR A 137 6.16 -5.06 11.96
N THR A 138 5.44 -5.10 13.07
CA THR A 138 4.36 -6.06 13.34
C THR A 138 2.99 -5.53 12.91
N SER A 139 2.93 -4.33 12.32
CA SER A 139 1.70 -3.57 12.02
C SER A 139 1.44 -3.37 10.52
N ASP A 140 2.36 -3.76 9.65
CA ASP A 140 2.16 -3.64 8.21
C ASP A 140 1.25 -4.73 7.67
N PHE A 141 0.25 -4.30 6.91
CA PHE A 141 -0.85 -5.15 6.46
C PHE A 141 -0.43 -6.07 5.32
N GLY A 142 0.51 -5.66 4.45
CA GLY A 142 1.02 -6.49 3.36
C GLY A 142 1.88 -5.67 2.41
N MET A 143 2.82 -6.33 1.72
CA MET A 143 3.64 -5.70 0.67
C MET A 143 3.79 -6.64 -0.53
N LYS A 144 3.86 -6.05 -1.72
CA LYS A 144 4.45 -6.67 -2.91
C LYS A 144 5.98 -6.58 -2.75
N ILE A 145 6.52 -7.44 -1.90
CA ILE A 145 7.92 -7.95 -1.88
C ILE A 145 9.01 -6.89 -2.01
N GLY A 146 8.94 -5.84 -1.19
CA GLY A 146 10.11 -5.05 -0.79
C GLY A 146 10.21 -5.08 0.72
N GLY A 147 11.27 -5.67 1.29
CA GLY A 147 11.61 -5.51 2.71
C GLY A 147 10.97 -6.44 3.76
N VAL A 148 10.54 -7.64 3.40
CA VAL A 148 10.07 -8.64 4.38
C VAL A 148 11.24 -9.20 5.22
N THR A 149 11.12 -9.24 6.55
CA THR A 149 12.07 -9.87 7.48
C THR A 149 11.32 -10.76 8.47
N SER A 150 11.61 -12.07 8.53
CA SER A 150 10.94 -12.99 9.48
C SER A 150 11.82 -13.41 10.65
N PHE A 151 11.19 -13.99 11.67
CA PHE A 151 11.88 -14.89 12.59
C PHE A 151 12.11 -16.24 11.88
N GLY A 152 13.29 -16.85 12.03
CA GLY A 152 13.57 -18.18 11.45
C GLY A 152 13.59 -18.23 9.92
N GLY A 153 13.25 -19.40 9.33
CA GLY A 153 13.28 -19.64 7.88
C GLY A 153 12.01 -19.19 7.12
N THR A 154 11.01 -18.62 7.78
CA THR A 154 9.67 -18.36 7.19
C THR A 154 9.74 -17.48 5.94
N HIS A 155 10.55 -16.41 5.98
CA HIS A 155 10.74 -15.49 4.87
C HIS A 155 11.32 -16.17 3.61
N PRO A 156 12.53 -16.79 3.65
CA PRO A 156 13.09 -17.43 2.46
C PRO A 156 12.22 -18.60 1.97
N HIS A 157 11.48 -19.28 2.83
CA HIS A 157 10.63 -20.39 2.40
C HIS A 157 9.44 -19.96 1.54
N TYR A 158 8.82 -18.81 1.83
CA TYR A 158 7.53 -18.48 1.22
C TYR A 158 7.57 -17.22 0.37
N THR A 159 8.40 -16.23 0.68
CA THR A 159 8.43 -14.98 -0.10
C THR A 159 9.11 -15.17 -1.45
N GLU A 160 10.13 -16.03 -1.55
CA GLU A 160 10.77 -16.40 -2.82
C GLU A 160 9.80 -17.00 -3.84
N LEU A 161 8.70 -17.62 -3.38
CA LEU A 161 7.67 -18.18 -4.25
C LEU A 161 6.79 -17.12 -4.92
N ILE A 162 6.85 -15.87 -4.47
CA ILE A 162 5.99 -14.77 -4.92
C ILE A 162 6.81 -13.70 -5.66
N VAL A 163 8.15 -13.71 -5.56
CA VAL A 163 9.03 -12.76 -6.27
C VAL A 163 8.73 -12.78 -7.77
N ASP A 164 8.47 -11.62 -8.35
CA ASP A 164 8.10 -11.42 -9.76
C ASP A 164 6.85 -12.19 -10.23
N LYS A 165 5.99 -12.61 -9.30
CA LYS A 165 4.74 -13.34 -9.60
C LYS A 165 3.50 -12.61 -9.11
N PRO A 166 2.32 -12.88 -9.71
CA PRO A 166 1.05 -12.43 -9.15
C PRO A 166 0.84 -13.00 -7.74
N GLY A 167 0.62 -12.13 -6.77
CA GLY A 167 0.46 -12.53 -5.37
C GLY A 167 1.06 -11.54 -4.39
N ALA A 168 0.93 -11.82 -3.09
CA ALA A 168 1.51 -11.01 -2.04
C ALA A 168 1.76 -11.81 -0.74
N ALA A 169 2.72 -11.33 0.05
CA ALA A 169 2.96 -11.77 1.42
C ALA A 169 2.29 -10.80 2.41
N TRP A 170 1.63 -11.35 3.43
CA TRP A 170 0.83 -10.61 4.41
C TRP A 170 1.24 -10.99 5.82
N ASN A 171 1.27 -10.01 6.74
CA ASN A 171 1.63 -10.23 8.12
C ASN A 171 0.46 -10.76 8.94
N ILE A 172 0.59 -11.98 9.47
CA ILE A 172 -0.45 -12.60 10.31
C ILE A 172 -0.63 -11.89 11.65
N ASN A 173 0.37 -11.13 12.12
CA ASN A 173 0.30 -10.45 13.42
C ASN A 173 -0.80 -9.38 13.45
N SER A 174 -1.10 -8.75 12.32
CA SER A 174 -2.22 -7.81 12.18
C SER A 174 -3.58 -8.49 12.41
N LEU A 175 -3.72 -9.77 12.04
CA LEU A 175 -4.91 -10.57 12.37
C LEU A 175 -4.94 -10.99 13.85
N ARG A 176 -3.78 -11.36 14.40
CA ARG A 176 -3.65 -11.84 15.79
C ARG A 176 -3.91 -10.77 16.84
N ALA A 177 -3.61 -9.51 16.52
CA ALA A 177 -3.87 -8.37 17.39
C ALA A 177 -5.38 -8.22 17.70
N GLY A 178 -6.25 -8.69 16.80
CA GLY A 178 -7.69 -8.48 16.92
C GLY A 178 -8.06 -7.01 16.75
N GLY A 179 -9.22 -6.61 17.28
CA GLY A 179 -9.64 -5.21 17.28
C GLY A 179 -10.01 -4.67 15.91
N LEU A 180 -9.88 -3.34 15.75
CA LEU A 180 -10.24 -2.64 14.53
C LEU A 180 -9.20 -2.89 13.42
N LEU A 181 -7.91 -2.93 13.77
CA LEU A 181 -6.84 -3.25 12.81
C LEU A 181 -7.02 -4.64 12.19
N ALA A 182 -7.39 -5.68 12.95
CA ALA A 182 -7.65 -7.00 12.34
C ALA A 182 -8.85 -6.99 11.37
N GLN A 183 -9.88 -6.18 11.65
CA GLN A 183 -11.04 -6.03 10.75
C GLN A 183 -10.64 -5.29 9.47
N ILE A 184 -9.93 -4.18 9.60
CA ILE A 184 -9.35 -3.42 8.49
C ILE A 184 -8.45 -4.32 7.63
N PHE A 185 -7.70 -5.23 8.26
CA PHE A 185 -6.85 -6.16 7.53
C PHE A 185 -7.69 -7.08 6.66
N ALA A 186 -8.70 -7.69 7.27
CA ALA A 186 -9.59 -8.59 6.56
C ALA A 186 -10.27 -7.88 5.39
N ASP A 187 -10.72 -6.63 5.61
CA ASP A 187 -11.37 -5.82 4.57
C ASP A 187 -10.40 -5.48 3.42
N ILE A 188 -9.22 -4.94 3.71
CA ILE A 188 -8.18 -4.62 2.71
C ILE A 188 -7.75 -5.88 1.95
N PHE A 189 -7.50 -6.97 2.68
CA PHE A 189 -7.11 -8.25 2.10
C PHE A 189 -8.17 -8.72 1.11
N VAL A 190 -9.44 -8.74 1.52
CA VAL A 190 -10.56 -9.10 0.64
C VAL A 190 -10.59 -8.21 -0.61
N ASP A 191 -10.48 -6.90 -0.45
CA ASP A 191 -10.57 -5.94 -1.55
C ASP A 191 -9.46 -6.16 -2.59
N ILE A 192 -8.23 -6.37 -2.12
CA ILE A 192 -7.07 -6.65 -2.98
C ILE A 192 -7.21 -8.02 -3.64
N LYS A 193 -7.58 -9.07 -2.89
CA LYS A 193 -7.71 -10.42 -3.43
C LYS A 193 -8.80 -10.50 -4.51
N VAL A 194 -9.92 -9.81 -4.33
CA VAL A 194 -10.98 -9.75 -5.34
C VAL A 194 -10.47 -9.14 -6.65
N LYS A 195 -9.70 -8.05 -6.56
CA LYS A 195 -9.08 -7.40 -7.73
C LYS A 195 -8.07 -8.32 -8.42
N GLU A 196 -7.23 -9.01 -7.66
CA GLU A 196 -6.29 -10.00 -8.19
C GLU A 196 -7.00 -11.14 -8.91
N ILE A 197 -8.03 -11.71 -8.30
CA ILE A 197 -8.83 -12.81 -8.87
C ILE A 197 -9.51 -12.35 -10.18
N SER A 198 -10.11 -11.16 -10.17
CA SER A 198 -10.92 -10.66 -11.29
C SER A 198 -10.12 -10.20 -12.50
N ASN A 199 -8.85 -9.84 -12.32
CA ASN A 199 -7.98 -9.41 -13.42
C ASN A 199 -7.25 -10.59 -14.09
N GLY A 200 -7.33 -11.81 -13.51
CA GLY A 200 -6.57 -12.98 -13.95
C GLY A 200 -5.06 -12.81 -13.77
N SER A 201 -4.28 -13.84 -14.13
CA SER A 201 -2.80 -13.82 -14.08
C SER A 201 -2.13 -12.85 -15.08
N GLY A 202 -2.92 -12.03 -15.78
CA GLY A 202 -2.45 -10.87 -16.52
C GLY A 202 -2.51 -9.63 -15.64
N GLY A 203 -1.40 -8.91 -15.50
CA GLY A 203 -1.35 -7.63 -14.78
C GLY A 203 -2.49 -6.67 -15.16
N PRO A 204 -2.85 -5.73 -14.27
CA PRO A 204 -4.17 -5.13 -14.24
C PRO A 204 -4.50 -4.37 -15.52
N SER A 205 -5.42 -4.92 -16.32
CA SER A 205 -6.18 -4.20 -17.34
C SER A 205 -7.43 -3.60 -16.71
N GLY A 206 -7.60 -2.29 -16.89
CA GLY A 206 -8.62 -1.49 -16.22
C GLY A 206 -10.06 -2.00 -16.35
N GLY A 207 -10.72 -2.10 -15.20
CA GLY A 207 -12.16 -2.30 -15.07
C GLY A 207 -12.70 -1.44 -13.93
N GLY A 208 -13.54 -0.47 -14.26
CA GLY A 208 -14.08 0.51 -13.32
C GLY A 208 -15.14 -0.07 -12.38
N GLY A 209 -14.78 -0.22 -11.09
CA GLY A 209 -15.72 -0.36 -9.97
C GLY A 209 -15.55 0.81 -9.02
N THR A 210 -16.63 1.57 -8.76
CA THR A 210 -16.58 2.79 -7.95
C THR A 210 -16.52 2.49 -6.46
N VAL A 211 -15.32 2.26 -5.92
CA VAL A 211 -15.02 2.49 -4.50
C VAL A 211 -14.64 3.96 -4.34
N ARG A 212 -15.40 4.69 -3.52
CA ARG A 212 -15.15 6.11 -3.22
C ARG A 212 -13.97 6.27 -2.24
N VAL A 213 -12.78 5.91 -2.69
CA VAL A 213 -11.50 6.36 -2.11
C VAL A 213 -11.19 7.75 -2.69
N GLY A 214 -10.51 8.63 -1.96
CA GLY A 214 -10.11 9.98 -2.39
C GLY A 214 -9.35 10.01 -3.72
N GLY A 215 -9.14 11.21 -4.27
CA GLY A 215 -8.20 11.41 -5.39
C GLY A 215 -6.75 11.15 -4.96
N PRO A 216 -5.78 11.21 -5.89
CA PRO A 216 -4.37 11.00 -5.58
C PRO A 216 -3.87 11.99 -4.52
N GLU A 217 -3.09 11.47 -3.59
CA GLU A 217 -2.59 12.19 -2.45
C GLU A 217 -1.27 11.61 -1.95
N ALA A 218 -0.47 12.45 -1.30
CA ALA A 218 0.60 12.00 -0.43
C ALA A 218 0.63 12.86 0.83
N GLY A 219 0.72 12.24 1.99
CA GLY A 219 0.74 12.94 3.27
C GLY A 219 1.48 12.16 4.34
N GLY A 220 1.51 12.74 5.54
CA GLY A 220 2.02 12.04 6.70
C GLY A 220 3.52 11.74 6.66
N ASP A 221 3.84 10.57 7.20
CA ASP A 221 4.96 9.77 6.75
C ASP A 221 4.69 9.24 5.33
N PRO A 222 5.59 9.36 4.32
CA PRO A 222 5.21 9.42 2.90
C PRO A 222 4.40 8.23 2.36
N HIS A 223 3.12 8.23 2.68
CA HIS A 223 2.05 7.40 2.17
C HIS A 223 1.65 8.03 0.84
N ILE A 224 1.74 7.27 -0.25
CA ILE A 224 1.53 7.77 -1.60
C ILE A 224 0.42 6.97 -2.26
N THR A 225 -0.65 7.66 -2.65
CA THR A 225 -1.74 7.10 -3.45
C THR A 225 -1.66 7.59 -4.90
N THR A 226 -1.51 6.67 -5.84
CA THR A 226 -1.30 6.97 -7.27
C THR A 226 -2.58 7.35 -8.02
N TRP A 227 -2.46 7.92 -9.24
CA TRP A 227 -3.60 8.39 -10.06
C TRP A 227 -4.65 7.31 -10.37
N ASN A 228 -4.19 6.20 -10.95
CA ASN A 228 -5.01 5.09 -11.44
C ASN A 228 -4.83 3.87 -10.55
N ASN A 229 -5.87 3.04 -10.41
CA ASN A 229 -5.94 1.88 -9.52
C ASN A 229 -5.71 2.17 -8.02
N LYS A 230 -5.34 3.40 -7.68
CA LYS A 230 -5.15 3.93 -6.32
C LYS A 230 -4.24 3.02 -5.51
N GLU A 231 -3.12 2.64 -6.12
CA GLU A 231 -2.12 1.85 -5.43
C GLU A 231 -1.51 2.71 -4.34
N HIS A 232 -1.46 2.13 -3.15
CA HIS A 232 -0.97 2.77 -1.94
C HIS A 232 0.38 2.16 -1.58
N TYR A 233 1.40 3.00 -1.43
CA TYR A 233 2.73 2.57 -1.04
C TYR A 233 3.42 3.61 -0.16
N GLU A 234 4.53 3.20 0.47
CA GLU A 234 5.33 4.04 1.35
C GLU A 234 6.76 4.15 0.85
N TYR A 235 7.36 5.33 0.98
CA TYR A 235 8.78 5.55 0.73
C TYR A 235 9.41 6.34 1.87
N HIS A 236 10.33 5.71 2.61
CA HIS A 236 11.06 6.36 3.69
C HIS A 236 12.51 6.67 3.28
N GLY A 237 12.70 7.78 2.58
CA GLY A 237 14.01 8.38 2.36
C GLY A 237 14.00 9.84 2.77
N GLN A 238 15.14 10.42 3.13
CA GLN A 238 15.31 11.87 3.31
C GLN A 238 16.09 12.44 2.13
N CYS A 239 15.43 13.29 1.34
CA CYS A 239 15.97 14.05 0.22
C CYS A 239 14.85 14.90 -0.41
N ASP A 240 15.17 15.57 -1.53
CA ASP A 240 14.17 16.19 -2.40
C ASP A 240 13.74 15.17 -3.48
N LEU A 241 12.43 14.98 -3.65
CA LEU A 241 11.83 14.02 -4.57
C LEU A 241 10.90 14.68 -5.59
N VAL A 242 10.85 14.16 -6.81
CA VAL A 242 9.92 14.58 -7.87
C VAL A 242 8.62 13.80 -7.76
N MET A 243 7.61 14.40 -7.14
CA MET A 243 6.31 13.75 -6.97
C MET A 243 5.47 13.78 -8.26
N VAL A 244 5.44 14.94 -8.94
CA VAL A 244 4.77 15.13 -10.23
C VAL A 244 5.62 15.98 -11.17
N LYS A 245 5.74 15.53 -12.41
CA LYS A 245 6.38 16.24 -13.51
C LYS A 245 5.52 16.14 -14.76
N ASP A 246 5.10 17.29 -15.26
CA ASP A 246 4.41 17.42 -16.55
C ASP A 246 4.89 18.70 -17.26
N PRO A 247 5.91 18.61 -18.14
CA PRO A 247 6.40 19.76 -18.89
C PRO A 247 5.37 20.34 -19.88
N SER A 248 4.33 19.56 -20.22
CA SER A 248 3.30 19.94 -21.19
C SER A 248 2.07 20.60 -20.55
N PHE A 249 1.99 20.61 -19.22
CA PHE A 249 0.87 21.14 -18.45
C PHE A 249 0.45 22.54 -18.93
N ALA A 250 -0.86 22.73 -19.10
CA ALA A 250 -1.49 24.01 -19.43
C ALA A 250 -0.88 24.74 -20.65
N ASP A 251 -0.80 24.02 -21.78
CA ASP A 251 -0.24 24.47 -23.06
C ASP A 251 1.28 24.69 -23.01
N GLY A 252 2.00 23.78 -22.35
CA GLY A 252 3.46 23.84 -22.22
C GLY A 252 3.96 24.84 -21.17
N LEU A 253 3.08 25.34 -20.30
CA LEU A 253 3.46 26.13 -19.13
C LEU A 253 4.33 25.31 -18.17
N GLY A 254 4.06 24.00 -18.08
CA GLY A 254 4.82 23.07 -17.25
C GLY A 254 4.39 23.08 -15.79
N LEU A 255 4.38 21.90 -15.18
CA LEU A 255 4.10 21.65 -13.77
C LEU A 255 5.19 20.75 -13.19
N TYR A 256 5.78 21.18 -12.07
CA TYR A 256 6.72 20.40 -11.28
C TYR A 256 6.32 20.51 -9.82
N LEU A 257 5.94 19.39 -9.21
CA LEU A 257 5.62 19.30 -7.78
C LEU A 257 6.69 18.44 -7.13
N HIS A 258 7.50 19.07 -6.30
CA HIS A 258 8.56 18.41 -5.56
C HIS A 258 8.19 18.36 -4.08
N ILE A 259 8.56 17.28 -3.41
CA ILE A 259 8.41 17.12 -1.97
C ILE A 259 9.79 16.99 -1.33
N ARG A 260 9.95 17.50 -0.13
CA ARG A 260 11.14 17.31 0.69
C ARG A 260 10.77 16.49 1.89
N THR A 261 11.41 15.34 2.01
CA THR A 261 11.18 14.40 3.11
C THR A 261 12.30 14.51 4.15
N LYS A 262 11.96 14.26 5.41
CA LYS A 262 12.91 14.28 6.53
C LYS A 262 12.74 13.04 7.38
N ILE A 263 13.85 12.37 7.71
CA ILE A 263 13.84 11.15 8.52
C ILE A 263 13.72 11.49 10.01
N VAL A 264 12.93 10.67 10.70
CA VAL A 264 12.82 10.60 12.15
C VAL A 264 13.05 9.14 12.56
N ARG A 265 14.29 8.84 12.99
CA ARG A 265 14.72 7.50 13.42
C ARG A 265 14.51 6.42 12.33
N TYR A 266 13.34 5.79 12.32
CA TYR A 266 12.97 4.64 11.48
C TYR A 266 11.92 4.95 10.40
N TRP A 267 11.33 6.15 10.43
CA TRP A 267 10.35 6.63 9.43
C TRP A 267 10.79 8.00 8.91
N SER A 268 10.03 8.58 7.98
CA SER A 268 10.24 9.96 7.50
C SER A 268 8.91 10.65 7.33
N TYR A 269 8.87 11.96 7.16
CA TYR A 269 7.66 12.72 6.80
C TYR A 269 7.93 13.74 5.70
N ILE A 270 6.87 14.20 5.04
CA ILE A 270 6.98 15.32 4.10
C ILE A 270 7.03 16.62 4.89
N GLN A 271 8.19 17.27 4.92
CA GLN A 271 8.42 18.52 5.65
C GLN A 271 7.98 19.75 4.84
N SER A 272 8.22 19.73 3.53
CA SER A 272 7.84 20.82 2.64
C SER A 272 7.44 20.30 1.26
N VAL A 273 6.61 21.09 0.60
CA VAL A 273 6.24 20.91 -0.81
C VAL A 273 6.60 22.18 -1.57
N ALA A 274 7.16 22.02 -2.76
CA ALA A 274 7.47 23.11 -3.65
C ALA A 274 6.87 22.84 -5.04
N ILE A 275 6.02 23.76 -5.49
CA ILE A 275 5.29 23.68 -6.75
C ILE A 275 5.84 24.76 -7.68
N ARG A 276 6.23 24.35 -8.89
CA ARG A 276 6.56 25.26 -9.99
C ARG A 276 5.55 25.11 -11.11
N ILE A 277 4.93 26.21 -11.50
CA ILE A 277 4.09 26.32 -12.70
C ILE A 277 4.62 27.47 -13.55
N GLY A 278 5.11 27.16 -14.77
CA GLY A 278 5.87 28.13 -15.56
C GLY A 278 7.07 28.66 -14.78
N ASP A 279 7.15 29.98 -14.63
CA ASP A 279 8.20 30.66 -13.85
C ASP A 279 7.80 30.92 -12.39
N GLY A 280 6.54 30.65 -12.04
CA GLY A 280 6.07 30.80 -10.67
C GLY A 280 6.54 29.63 -9.80
N VAL A 281 7.08 29.94 -8.62
CA VAL A 281 7.43 28.97 -7.58
C VAL A 281 6.64 29.27 -6.31
N LEU A 282 6.03 28.25 -5.71
CA LEU A 282 5.40 28.31 -4.40
C LEU A 282 5.91 27.15 -3.56
N GLU A 283 6.58 27.47 -2.47
CA GLU A 283 7.02 26.52 -1.46
C GLU A 283 6.22 26.73 -0.18
N ILE A 284 5.82 25.64 0.47
CA ILE A 284 5.10 25.62 1.73
C ILE A 284 5.79 24.59 2.64
N GLU A 285 6.08 24.99 3.87
CA GLU A 285 6.78 24.20 4.87
C GLU A 285 5.94 24.05 6.15
N GLY A 286 5.95 22.87 6.75
CA GLY A 286 5.39 22.62 8.08
C GLY A 286 6.35 23.01 9.21
N SER A 287 5.82 23.33 10.40
CA SER A 287 6.62 23.66 11.58
C SER A 287 6.31 22.75 12.76
N ALA A 288 7.35 22.19 13.38
CA ALA A 288 7.26 21.35 14.57
C ALA A 288 7.12 22.18 15.86
N ASP A 289 7.35 23.49 15.80
CA ASP A 289 7.23 24.35 16.98
C ASP A 289 5.76 24.59 17.28
N ALA A 290 5.28 23.99 18.38
CA ALA A 290 3.92 24.18 18.86
C ALA A 290 3.58 25.64 19.22
N LYS A 291 4.56 26.55 19.28
CA LYS A 291 4.35 27.99 19.49
C LYS A 291 4.34 28.78 18.18
N ASP A 292 4.66 28.15 17.08
CA ASP A 292 4.80 28.75 15.77
C ASP A 292 3.53 28.55 14.94
N ALA A 293 2.59 29.49 15.11
CA ALA A 293 1.37 29.54 14.31
C ALA A 293 1.59 30.25 12.95
N GLN A 294 2.82 30.65 12.60
CA GLN A 294 3.06 31.41 11.39
C GLN A 294 2.93 30.54 10.14
N ALA A 295 2.68 31.21 9.02
CA ALA A 295 2.59 30.56 7.72
C ALA A 295 4.01 30.51 7.12
N HIS A 296 4.61 29.33 7.00
CA HIS A 296 5.91 29.20 6.33
C HIS A 296 5.71 28.87 4.87
N TYR A 297 5.76 29.91 4.05
CA TYR A 297 5.69 29.76 2.61
C TYR A 297 6.52 30.83 1.90
N TRP A 298 7.01 30.47 0.73
CA TRP A 298 7.79 31.34 -0.14
C TRP A 298 7.16 31.33 -1.52
N LYS A 299 6.78 32.51 -1.99
CA LYS A 299 6.37 32.69 -3.38
C LYS A 299 7.49 33.37 -4.13
N ASN A 300 8.00 32.72 -5.16
CA ASN A 300 9.19 33.13 -5.92
C ASN A 300 10.36 33.46 -4.99
N PHE A 301 10.63 32.57 -4.03
CA PHE A 301 11.71 32.68 -3.04
C PHE A 301 11.61 33.87 -2.07
N LYS A 302 10.48 34.59 -2.07
CA LYS A 302 10.20 35.65 -1.10
C LYS A 302 9.28 35.12 -0.01
N TYR A 303 9.77 35.12 1.22
CA TYR A 303 9.03 34.69 2.41
C TYR A 303 7.74 35.49 2.57
N GLN A 304 6.62 34.80 2.76
CA GLN A 304 5.28 35.35 2.96
C GLN A 304 4.89 36.47 1.96
N ALA A 305 5.32 36.35 0.71
CA ALA A 305 4.87 37.26 -0.34
C ALA A 305 3.38 37.08 -0.63
N ASP A 306 2.72 38.13 -1.13
CA ASP A 306 1.28 38.12 -1.42
C ASP A 306 0.84 36.88 -2.22
N LEU A 307 -0.12 36.13 -1.69
CA LEU A 307 -0.52 34.80 -2.14
C LEU A 307 -2.02 34.75 -2.51
N ASP A 308 -2.63 35.85 -2.93
CA ASP A 308 -3.99 35.79 -3.51
C ASP A 308 -4.01 34.98 -4.82
N THR A 309 -2.87 34.95 -5.53
CA THR A 309 -2.67 34.19 -6.75
C THR A 309 -1.28 33.55 -6.83
N PHE A 310 -1.17 32.46 -7.58
CA PHE A 310 0.07 31.75 -7.88
C PHE A 310 0.04 31.29 -9.34
N ALA A 311 1.04 31.69 -10.14
CA ALA A 311 1.13 31.37 -11.57
C ALA A 311 -0.15 31.66 -12.39
N GLY A 312 -0.92 32.68 -11.99
CA GLY A 312 -2.19 33.06 -12.63
C GLY A 312 -3.42 32.29 -12.09
N PHE A 313 -3.24 31.39 -11.14
CA PHE A 313 -4.30 30.65 -10.47
C PHE A 313 -4.64 31.26 -9.11
N PRO A 314 -5.92 31.38 -8.73
CA PRO A 314 -6.31 31.81 -7.40
C PRO A 314 -5.79 30.85 -6.32
N VAL A 315 -5.38 31.39 -5.17
CA VAL A 315 -5.00 30.58 -4.01
C VAL A 315 -5.86 30.96 -2.82
N THR A 316 -6.49 29.97 -2.19
CA THR A 316 -7.25 30.16 -0.95
C THR A 316 -6.48 29.58 0.23
N GLN A 317 -6.32 30.38 1.29
CA GLN A 317 -5.75 29.93 2.56
C GLN A 317 -6.84 29.75 3.61
N LYS A 318 -6.78 28.65 4.37
CA LYS A 318 -7.59 28.46 5.57
C LYS A 318 -6.72 28.06 6.74
N LEU A 319 -7.08 28.53 7.93
CA LEU A 319 -6.43 28.17 9.19
C LEU A 319 -7.47 27.52 10.13
N PRO A 320 -7.81 26.24 9.93
CA PRO A 320 -8.74 25.53 10.82
C PRO A 320 -8.33 25.57 12.30
N SER A 321 -7.03 25.51 12.60
CA SER A 321 -6.49 25.66 13.95
C SER A 321 -5.06 26.19 13.89
N VAL A 322 -4.45 26.52 15.03
CA VAL A 322 -3.04 26.98 15.08
C VAL A 322 -2.05 25.94 14.54
N TYR A 323 -2.43 24.66 14.50
CA TYR A 323 -1.60 23.55 14.03
C TYR A 323 -2.03 22.99 12.68
N LYS A 324 -3.17 23.46 12.13
CA LYS A 324 -3.72 22.98 10.87
C LYS A 324 -3.94 24.14 9.93
N ARG A 325 -3.32 24.08 8.76
CA ARG A 325 -3.44 25.09 7.71
C ARG A 325 -3.72 24.41 6.38
N SER A 326 -4.44 25.05 5.47
CA SER A 326 -4.62 24.54 4.11
C SER A 326 -4.47 25.63 3.06
N TYR A 327 -3.84 25.28 1.95
CA TYR A 327 -3.70 26.10 0.75
C TYR A 327 -4.35 25.35 -0.41
N THR A 328 -5.30 25.97 -1.09
CA THR A 328 -5.93 25.41 -2.29
C THR A 328 -5.59 26.27 -3.48
N ILE A 329 -4.86 25.72 -4.44
CA ILE A 329 -4.56 26.32 -5.74
C ILE A 329 -5.69 25.90 -6.70
N ASP A 330 -6.57 26.83 -7.04
CA ASP A 330 -7.73 26.57 -7.89
C ASP A 330 -7.34 26.63 -9.37
N LEU A 331 -7.36 25.49 -10.05
CA LEU A 331 -7.02 25.38 -11.46
C LEU A 331 -8.23 25.62 -12.38
N SER A 332 -9.41 25.92 -11.83
CA SER A 332 -10.68 26.03 -12.56
C SER A 332 -10.71 27.08 -13.66
N SER A 333 -9.82 28.09 -13.61
CA SER A 333 -9.70 29.10 -14.67
C SER A 333 -9.29 28.48 -16.02
N LYS A 334 -8.57 27.36 -16.01
CA LYS A 334 -8.24 26.56 -17.21
C LYS A 334 -8.88 25.19 -17.22
N PHE A 335 -9.06 24.58 -16.05
CA PHE A 335 -9.50 23.19 -15.89
C PHE A 335 -10.63 23.10 -14.87
N PRO A 336 -11.90 23.21 -15.31
CA PRO A 336 -13.04 23.36 -14.39
C PRO A 336 -13.11 22.27 -13.29
N GLY A 337 -13.16 22.71 -12.03
CA GLY A 337 -13.35 21.85 -10.86
C GLY A 337 -12.11 21.03 -10.45
N GLN A 338 -10.92 21.49 -10.85
CA GLN A 338 -9.64 20.83 -10.59
C GLN A 338 -8.82 21.72 -9.66
N ASP A 339 -8.10 21.11 -8.72
CA ASP A 339 -7.33 21.85 -7.72
C ASP A 339 -6.15 21.03 -7.19
N ILE A 340 -5.16 21.75 -6.64
CA ILE A 340 -4.11 21.17 -5.82
C ILE A 340 -4.27 21.75 -4.43
N THR A 341 -4.45 20.88 -3.44
CA THR A 341 -4.63 21.25 -2.04
C THR A 341 -3.44 20.78 -1.23
N ILE A 342 -2.82 21.70 -0.48
CA ILE A 342 -1.74 21.44 0.47
C ILE A 342 -2.32 21.64 1.86
N GLN A 343 -2.13 20.68 2.76
CA GLN A 343 -2.57 20.74 4.14
C GLN A 343 -1.38 20.55 5.07
N LEU A 344 -1.30 21.37 6.10
CA LEU A 344 -0.30 21.28 7.15
C LEU A 344 -0.93 20.70 8.40
N TYR A 345 -0.22 19.78 9.03
CA TYR A 345 -0.50 19.20 10.33
C TYR A 345 0.79 19.30 11.14
N LYS A 346 0.98 20.41 11.87
CA LYS A 346 2.27 20.76 12.50
C LYS A 346 3.40 20.77 11.47
N GLU A 347 4.42 19.93 11.60
CA GLU A 347 5.54 19.79 10.66
C GLU A 347 5.23 18.97 9.41
N PHE A 348 4.07 18.31 9.36
CA PHE A 348 3.71 17.41 8.27
C PHE A 348 2.96 18.14 7.18
N VAL A 349 3.32 17.81 5.94
CA VAL A 349 2.67 18.31 4.73
C VAL A 349 1.92 17.17 4.04
N ARG A 350 0.64 17.39 3.79
CA ARG A 350 -0.19 16.56 2.93
C ARG A 350 -0.51 17.30 1.65
N ILE A 351 -0.37 16.62 0.53
CA ILE A 351 -0.67 17.09 -0.82
C ILE A 351 -1.81 16.24 -1.34
N LYS A 352 -2.88 16.90 -1.80
CA LYS A 352 -4.01 16.28 -2.47
C LYS A 352 -4.18 16.89 -3.85
N ILE A 353 -4.27 16.06 -4.87
CA ILE A 353 -4.48 16.50 -6.24
C ILE A 353 -5.86 16.06 -6.70
N ASN A 354 -6.76 17.02 -6.89
CA ASN A 354 -8.05 16.77 -7.50
C ASN A 354 -7.91 17.00 -9.02
N GLY A 355 -7.55 15.91 -9.69
CA GLY A 355 -7.04 15.88 -11.06
C GLY A 355 -7.71 14.85 -11.96
N LYS A 356 -8.00 15.21 -13.21
CA LYS A 356 -8.38 14.29 -14.29
C LYS A 356 -7.32 14.26 -15.39
N GLU A 357 -7.43 13.28 -16.27
CA GLU A 357 -6.51 13.06 -17.40
C GLU A 357 -6.30 14.30 -18.26
N GLN A 358 -7.35 15.11 -18.47
CA GLN A 358 -7.24 16.35 -19.25
C GLN A 358 -6.22 17.36 -18.68
N VAL A 359 -5.88 17.24 -17.39
CA VAL A 359 -4.97 18.15 -16.67
C VAL A 359 -3.63 17.47 -16.40
N PHE A 360 -3.66 16.23 -15.92
CA PHE A 360 -2.49 15.51 -15.43
C PHE A 360 -2.13 14.29 -16.29
N GLY A 361 -2.73 14.12 -17.46
CA GLY A 361 -2.57 12.93 -18.30
C GLY A 361 -1.16 12.69 -18.83
N ASN A 362 -0.27 13.69 -18.78
CA ASN A 362 1.14 13.54 -19.16
C ASN A 362 2.07 13.58 -17.93
N SER A 363 1.51 13.48 -16.73
CA SER A 363 2.27 13.48 -15.49
C SER A 363 3.00 12.16 -15.27
N VAL A 364 4.26 12.27 -14.88
CA VAL A 364 5.13 11.19 -14.38
C VAL A 364 5.76 11.59 -13.04
N GLY A 365 6.36 10.65 -12.32
CA GLY A 365 6.96 10.90 -11.00
C GLY A 365 6.59 9.80 -10.01
N LEU A 366 6.68 10.10 -8.71
CA LEU A 366 6.24 9.20 -7.64
C LEU A 366 4.74 8.84 -7.73
N LEU A 367 3.91 9.72 -8.28
CA LEU A 367 2.50 9.39 -8.55
C LEU A 367 2.28 8.46 -9.76
N ARG A 368 3.37 8.02 -10.40
CA ARG A 368 3.42 7.18 -11.62
C ARG A 368 2.97 7.90 -12.89
N ASP A 369 3.13 7.21 -14.01
CA ASP A 369 2.58 7.66 -15.29
C ASP A 369 1.05 7.65 -15.24
N TYR A 370 0.43 8.81 -15.49
CA TYR A 370 -1.02 8.96 -15.38
C TYR A 370 -1.76 8.02 -16.33
N LYS A 371 -1.32 7.85 -17.59
CA LYS A 371 -2.09 7.11 -18.60
C LYS A 371 -2.02 5.61 -18.40
N THR A 372 -0.84 5.09 -18.15
CA THR A 372 -0.57 3.65 -18.06
C THR A 372 -0.65 3.12 -16.63
N GLY A 373 -0.52 3.99 -15.62
CA GLY A 373 -0.44 3.60 -14.21
C GLY A 373 0.88 2.92 -13.83
N LYS A 374 1.86 2.87 -14.75
CA LYS A 374 3.16 2.21 -14.55
C LYS A 374 4.13 3.07 -13.76
N THR A 375 4.93 2.41 -12.92
CA THR A 375 6.09 2.97 -12.20
C THR A 375 7.26 3.19 -13.14
N LEU A 376 7.19 4.22 -13.98
CA LEU A 376 8.24 4.47 -14.97
C LEU A 376 9.46 5.15 -14.34
N ALA A 377 10.65 4.72 -14.77
CA ALA A 377 11.88 5.47 -14.59
C ALA A 377 11.90 6.72 -15.48
N ARG A 378 12.92 7.58 -15.32
CA ARG A 378 13.04 8.84 -16.07
C ARG A 378 13.25 8.67 -17.57
N ASP A 379 13.67 7.49 -18.00
CA ASP A 379 13.76 7.12 -19.42
C ASP A 379 12.37 6.93 -20.09
N GLY A 380 11.30 6.88 -19.30
CA GLY A 380 9.92 6.72 -19.75
C GLY A 380 9.59 5.32 -20.28
N VAL A 381 10.49 4.34 -20.13
CA VAL A 381 10.32 2.98 -20.68
C VAL A 381 10.59 1.88 -19.66
N THR A 382 11.55 2.09 -18.75
CA THR A 382 11.88 1.12 -17.71
C THR A 382 10.80 1.16 -16.63
N VAL A 383 10.26 -0.01 -16.29
CA VAL A 383 9.28 -0.17 -15.20
C VAL A 383 10.03 -0.58 -13.93
N LEU A 384 9.78 0.12 -12.83
CA LEU A 384 10.38 -0.11 -11.53
C LEU A 384 9.34 -0.68 -10.56
N ASP A 385 9.31 -1.99 -10.40
CA ASP A 385 8.33 -2.65 -9.53
C ASP A 385 8.64 -2.48 -8.03
N ASP A 386 9.89 -2.17 -7.68
CA ASP A 386 10.30 -1.85 -6.31
C ASP A 386 10.13 -0.34 -6.02
N PHE A 387 9.45 -0.03 -4.92
CA PHE A 387 9.15 1.36 -4.53
C PHE A 387 10.33 2.12 -3.94
N THR A 388 11.31 1.40 -3.40
CA THR A 388 12.58 2.00 -2.96
C THR A 388 13.36 2.46 -4.18
N ASP A 389 13.46 1.61 -5.20
CA ASP A 389 14.09 1.94 -6.47
C ASP A 389 13.36 3.07 -7.19
N LEU A 390 12.01 3.06 -7.19
CA LEU A 390 11.21 4.15 -7.73
C LEU A 390 11.50 5.47 -7.01
N GLY A 391 11.53 5.47 -5.67
CA GLY A 391 11.80 6.67 -4.90
C GLY A 391 13.21 7.22 -5.13
N ASP A 392 14.21 6.34 -5.24
CA ASP A 392 15.59 6.71 -5.51
C ASP A 392 15.78 7.22 -6.94
N GLU A 393 15.13 6.60 -7.93
CA GLU A 393 15.08 7.08 -9.31
C GLU A 393 14.50 8.50 -9.40
N TRP A 394 13.46 8.79 -8.61
CA TRP A 394 12.80 10.09 -8.59
C TRP A 394 13.39 11.10 -7.58
N GLN A 395 14.60 10.86 -7.07
CA GLN A 395 15.39 11.89 -6.39
C GLN A 395 15.68 13.06 -7.36
N VAL A 396 15.47 14.31 -6.90
CA VAL A 396 15.64 15.50 -7.74
C VAL A 396 17.06 15.59 -8.29
N LEU A 397 17.18 15.68 -9.63
CA LEU A 397 18.46 15.79 -10.30
C LEU A 397 18.91 17.25 -10.47
N PRO A 398 20.23 17.53 -10.60
CA PRO A 398 20.73 18.89 -10.82
C PRO A 398 20.22 19.55 -12.12
N SER A 399 19.83 18.73 -13.10
CA SER A 399 19.24 19.16 -14.37
C SER A 399 17.77 19.56 -14.28
N GLU A 400 17.12 19.28 -13.15
CA GLU A 400 15.71 19.57 -12.94
C GLU A 400 15.49 20.92 -12.25
N PRO A 401 14.28 21.49 -12.34
CA PRO A 401 13.94 22.66 -11.55
C PRO A 401 14.23 22.43 -10.07
N ARG A 402 14.82 23.43 -9.40
CA ARG A 402 15.01 23.45 -7.96
C ARG A 402 14.04 24.46 -7.35
N PRO A 403 12.80 24.05 -7.02
CA PRO A 403 11.77 24.97 -6.56
C PRO A 403 11.88 25.30 -5.06
N PHE A 404 12.73 24.61 -4.30
CA PHE A 404 12.99 24.94 -2.90
C PHE A 404 13.93 26.15 -2.79
N HIS A 405 13.64 27.05 -1.86
CA HIS A 405 14.43 28.25 -1.58
C HIS A 405 15.79 27.91 -0.94
N GLU A 406 15.83 26.85 -0.13
CA GLU A 406 17.03 26.35 0.52
C GLU A 406 17.47 25.00 -0.04
N ILE A 407 18.79 24.81 -0.06
CA ILE A 407 19.43 23.54 -0.38
C ILE A 407 19.46 22.69 0.90
N ALA A 408 18.80 21.53 0.85
CA ALA A 408 18.90 20.52 1.90
C ALA A 408 19.75 19.34 1.41
N HIS A 409 20.46 18.71 2.35
CA HIS A 409 21.19 17.47 2.09
C HIS A 409 20.33 16.24 2.41
N PRO A 410 20.50 15.14 1.66
CA PRO A 410 21.44 14.93 0.54
C PRO A 410 20.91 15.48 -0.81
N GLN A 411 21.82 15.81 -1.72
CA GLN A 411 21.50 16.11 -3.12
C GLN A 411 22.24 15.16 -4.06
N PHE A 412 21.60 14.75 -5.15
CA PHE A 412 22.24 13.91 -6.17
C PHE A 412 23.62 14.47 -6.57
N PRO A 413 24.68 13.65 -6.63
CA PRO A 413 24.69 12.17 -6.63
C PRO A 413 24.73 11.51 -5.25
N GLU A 414 24.65 12.28 -4.15
CA GLU A 414 24.46 11.70 -2.82
C GLU A 414 23.04 11.13 -2.73
N LEU A 415 22.93 9.82 -2.52
CA LEU A 415 21.65 9.13 -2.44
C LEU A 415 20.83 9.63 -1.25
N CYS A 416 19.51 9.50 -1.35
CA CYS A 416 18.60 9.73 -0.24
C CYS A 416 19.05 8.95 0.99
N LEU A 417 19.09 9.62 2.15
CA LEU A 417 19.40 8.94 3.40
C LEU A 417 18.26 7.95 3.67
N LYS A 418 18.61 6.73 4.05
CA LYS A 418 17.65 5.70 4.47
C LYS A 418 17.62 5.65 6.01
N PRO A 419 16.49 5.28 6.62
CA PRO A 419 16.41 5.14 8.07
C PRO A 419 17.48 4.18 8.58
N GLU A 420 18.14 4.52 9.69
CA GLU A 420 19.19 3.67 10.30
C GLU A 420 18.64 2.31 10.75
N ASP A 421 17.35 2.30 11.09
CA ASP A 421 16.59 1.12 11.41
C ASP A 421 15.29 1.12 10.61
N PRO A 422 15.30 0.75 9.31
CA PRO A 422 14.09 0.70 8.49
C PRO A 422 13.04 -0.27 9.05
N ARG A 423 13.44 -1.06 10.05
CA ARG A 423 12.67 -2.11 10.71
C ARG A 423 11.65 -1.59 11.72
N GLY A 424 11.75 -0.33 12.14
CA GLY A 424 10.90 0.22 13.21
C GLY A 424 10.92 -0.60 14.50
N GLU A 425 11.94 -1.43 14.73
CA GLU A 425 12.07 -2.26 15.92
C GLU A 425 12.21 -1.32 17.12
N ARG A 426 11.07 -1.02 17.77
CA ARG A 426 11.03 -0.39 19.08
C ARG A 426 11.82 -1.31 20.01
N LYS A 427 13.13 -1.09 20.15
CA LYS A 427 13.91 -1.60 21.27
C LYS A 427 13.16 -1.17 22.51
N ARG A 428 12.43 -2.12 23.12
CA ARG A 428 11.48 -1.93 24.23
C ARG A 428 11.98 -0.89 25.22
N ARG A 429 11.61 0.37 24.98
CA ARG A 429 11.65 1.45 25.97
C ARG A 429 10.20 1.75 26.26
N LEU A 430 9.63 0.93 27.14
CA LEU A 430 8.25 1.07 27.66
C LEU A 430 7.98 2.47 28.24
N GLU A 431 9.00 3.30 28.45
CA GLU A 431 8.91 4.66 28.98
C GLU A 431 8.59 5.76 27.93
N GLU A 432 8.70 5.51 26.61
CA GLU A 432 8.46 6.53 25.56
C GLU A 432 7.08 6.42 24.86
N SER A 433 6.27 5.40 25.15
CA SER A 433 4.94 5.23 24.51
C SER A 433 3.81 5.61 25.46
N SER A 434 3.28 6.82 25.33
CA SER A 434 2.11 7.27 26.10
C SER A 434 0.77 6.92 25.45
N ILE A 435 0.76 6.72 24.13
CA ILE A 435 -0.45 6.37 23.37
C ILE A 435 -0.47 4.85 23.11
N SER A 436 -1.59 4.21 23.46
CA SER A 436 -1.85 2.80 23.17
C SER A 436 -2.43 2.62 21.76
N VAL A 437 -2.34 1.39 21.22
CA VAL A 437 -2.98 1.05 19.94
C VAL A 437 -4.49 1.30 19.99
N GLU A 438 -5.13 0.95 21.10
CA GLU A 438 -6.57 1.12 21.33
C GLU A 438 -6.98 2.61 21.31
N ASP A 439 -6.16 3.48 21.91
CA ASP A 439 -6.39 4.93 21.89
C ASP A 439 -6.22 5.51 20.47
N ALA A 440 -5.22 5.03 19.72
CA ALA A 440 -4.99 5.42 18.34
C ALA A 440 -6.14 4.97 17.42
N GLU A 441 -6.59 3.72 17.52
CA GLU A 441 -7.75 3.19 16.80
C GLU A 441 -9.00 4.04 17.07
N LYS A 442 -9.24 4.39 18.35
CA LYS A 442 -10.37 5.21 18.76
C LYS A 442 -10.31 6.64 18.20
N ALA A 443 -9.12 7.21 18.06
CA ALA A 443 -8.95 8.53 17.44
C ALA A 443 -9.24 8.48 15.93
N CYS A 444 -8.85 7.40 15.26
CA CYS A 444 -8.96 7.23 13.81
C CYS A 444 -10.31 6.67 13.32
N VAL A 445 -11.15 6.14 14.21
CA VAL A 445 -12.43 5.46 13.87
C VAL A 445 -13.44 6.33 13.09
N SER A 446 -13.28 7.66 13.11
CA SER A 446 -14.15 8.57 12.36
C SER A 446 -13.90 8.54 10.84
N LEU A 447 -12.76 8.01 10.42
CA LEU A 447 -12.43 7.77 9.03
C LEU A 447 -13.23 6.56 8.50
N LYS A 448 -13.52 6.57 7.21
CA LYS A 448 -14.41 5.55 6.59
C LYS A 448 -13.64 4.52 5.77
N ASP A 449 -12.47 4.92 5.28
CA ASP A 449 -11.67 4.12 4.38
C ASP A 449 -10.65 3.29 5.19
N PRO A 450 -10.58 1.96 4.99
CA PRO A 450 -9.68 1.10 5.76
C PRO A 450 -8.20 1.48 5.68
N LEU A 451 -7.72 1.90 4.49
CA LEU A 451 -6.32 2.33 4.31
C LEU A 451 -6.07 3.63 5.07
N SER A 452 -6.97 4.61 4.93
CA SER A 452 -6.92 5.87 5.68
C SER A 452 -6.91 5.65 7.21
N ILE A 453 -7.67 4.67 7.71
CA ILE A 453 -7.65 4.33 9.15
C ILE A 453 -6.29 3.72 9.52
N LYS A 454 -5.73 2.83 8.69
CA LYS A 454 -4.39 2.25 8.90
C LYS A 454 -3.34 3.36 9.03
N ASP A 455 -3.26 4.22 8.03
CA ASP A 455 -2.24 5.28 7.94
C ASP A 455 -2.38 6.22 9.14
N CYS A 456 -3.62 6.61 9.48
CA CYS A 456 -3.90 7.39 10.68
C CYS A 456 -3.40 6.73 11.98
N VAL A 457 -3.67 5.43 12.18
CA VAL A 457 -3.25 4.72 13.40
C VAL A 457 -1.73 4.65 13.45
N TYR A 458 -1.08 4.40 12.31
CA TYR A 458 0.38 4.39 12.21
C TYR A 458 0.98 5.75 12.55
N ASP A 459 0.52 6.83 11.90
CA ASP A 459 0.92 8.20 12.15
C ASP A 459 0.82 8.57 13.64
N VAL A 460 -0.32 8.29 14.27
CA VAL A 460 -0.56 8.58 15.70
C VAL A 460 0.39 7.79 16.60
N LEU A 461 0.68 6.52 16.27
CA LEU A 461 1.62 5.69 17.04
C LEU A 461 3.08 6.05 16.79
N ALA A 462 3.44 6.47 15.59
CA ALA A 462 4.79 6.90 15.22
C ALA A 462 5.13 8.24 15.87
N THR A 463 4.19 9.19 15.84
CA THR A 463 4.33 10.53 16.41
C THR A 463 4.07 10.58 17.91
N GLN A 464 3.35 9.59 18.45
CA GLN A 464 2.79 9.62 19.80
C GLN A 464 1.88 10.85 20.02
N ASP A 465 1.10 11.21 18.99
CA ASP A 465 0.27 12.41 18.99
C ASP A 465 -1.09 12.20 18.30
N VAL A 466 -2.19 12.28 19.07
CA VAL A 466 -3.56 12.13 18.54
C VAL A 466 -4.00 13.27 17.64
N ASP A 467 -3.35 14.44 17.68
CA ASP A 467 -3.73 15.58 16.83
C ASP A 467 -3.38 15.37 15.35
N MET A 468 -2.56 14.35 15.08
CA MET A 468 -2.10 13.92 13.75
C MET A 468 -3.17 13.21 12.92
N VAL A 469 -4.36 12.96 13.48
CA VAL A 469 -5.51 12.43 12.72
C VAL A 469 -5.77 13.30 11.48
N GLY A 470 -5.62 12.68 10.31
CA GLY A 470 -5.81 13.29 9.00
C GLY A 470 -4.52 13.73 8.27
N ALA A 471 -3.34 13.53 8.86
CA ALA A 471 -2.07 13.94 8.26
C ALA A 471 -1.63 13.06 7.07
N PHE A 472 -1.97 11.77 7.10
CA PHE A 472 -1.77 10.76 6.05
C PHE A 472 -2.27 11.12 4.65
#